data_AF-A0A536KZW0-F1
#
_entry.id   AF-A0A536KZW0-F1
#
_cell.length_a   1.000
_cell.length_b   1.000
_cell.length_c   1.000
_cell.angle_alpha   90.00
_cell.angle_beta   90.00
_cell.angle_gamma   90.00
#
_symmetry.space_group_name_H-M   'P 1'
#
loop_
_entity.id
_entity.type
_entity.pdbx_description
1 polymer ?
#
loop_
_entity_poly.entity_id
_entity_poly.type
_entity_poly.pdbx_seq_one_letter_code
_entity_poly.pdbx_strand_id
1 'polypeptide(L)'
;MKGGRLSTPALAYIAGACVLAVTVAVIRWRSETPGNLALFVVITGLGMLAHAHPVLGFRHQAYQVTLPFIVIAAATFSTPQLVAFIILIHLAEQVRLRRRLYIQCFNACDYYLSAAAAAAVYQRATQLLPDDALGYLAAALSAGCAFVLLNRGLLAGALWFARGLSPRASGLFQSELLAADLVITWIAGPMLLLTLQDGPWTVLVTAGPLLLARPALSALLARRQTPERPAAARAA
;
A
#
# COMPACT_ATOMS: atom_id res chain seq x y z
N MET A 1 29.25 -6.28 -2.65
CA MET A 1 28.70 -7.27 -1.68
C MET A 1 28.06 -8.42 -2.46
N LYS A 2 28.69 -9.60 -2.41
CA LYS A 2 28.28 -10.81 -3.15
C LYS A 2 26.90 -11.29 -2.69
N GLY A 3 26.05 -11.66 -3.64
CA GLY A 3 24.68 -12.11 -3.41
C GLY A 3 24.61 -13.42 -2.63
N GLY A 4 24.37 -13.32 -1.32
CA GLY A 4 24.02 -14.48 -0.51
C GLY A 4 22.76 -15.13 -1.06
N ARG A 5 22.85 -16.41 -1.42
CA ARG A 5 21.69 -17.23 -1.80
C ARG A 5 20.67 -17.18 -0.65
N LEU A 6 19.38 -17.03 -0.99
CA LEU A 6 18.29 -17.13 -0.02
C LEU A 6 18.37 -18.49 0.69
N SER A 7 18.09 -18.51 1.99
CA SER A 7 17.96 -19.77 2.73
C SER A 7 16.80 -20.59 2.17
N THR A 8 16.91 -21.92 2.20
CA THR A 8 15.82 -22.83 1.81
C THR A 8 14.47 -22.49 2.47
N PRO A 9 14.39 -22.19 3.79
CA PRO A 9 13.12 -21.79 4.40
C PRO A 9 12.59 -20.45 3.86
N ALA A 10 13.45 -19.47 3.57
CA ALA A 10 13.01 -18.21 2.97
C ALA A 10 12.47 -18.42 1.56
N LEU A 11 13.12 -19.27 0.76
CA LEU A 11 12.66 -19.60 -0.57
C LEU A 11 11.30 -20.31 -0.53
N ALA A 12 11.15 -21.31 0.34
CA ALA A 12 9.90 -22.04 0.51
C ALA A 12 8.75 -21.12 0.95
N TYR A 13 9.01 -20.20 1.89
CA TYR A 13 8.03 -19.21 2.34
C TYR A 13 7.59 -18.27 1.21
N ILE A 14 8.55 -17.69 0.46
CA ILE A 14 8.25 -16.80 -0.67
C ILE A 14 7.47 -17.57 -1.75
N ALA A 15 7.91 -18.78 -2.11
CA ALA A 15 7.23 -19.60 -3.09
C ALA A 15 5.80 -19.95 -2.66
N GLY A 16 5.60 -20.28 -1.38
CA GLY A 16 4.29 -20.54 -0.80
C GLY A 16 3.36 -19.33 -0.90
N ALA A 17 3.85 -18.13 -0.59
CA ALA A 17 3.09 -16.89 -0.76
C ALA A 17 2.70 -16.63 -2.22
N CYS A 18 3.62 -16.87 -3.17
CA CYS A 18 3.33 -16.75 -4.61
C CYS A 18 2.27 -17.75 -5.07
N VAL A 19 2.38 -19.02 -4.68
CA VAL A 19 1.40 -20.07 -5.02
C VAL A 19 0.04 -19.73 -4.43
N LEU A 20 0.00 -19.27 -3.18
CA LEU A 20 -1.24 -18.84 -2.53
C LEU A 20 -1.88 -17.66 -3.28
N ALA A 21 -1.09 -16.65 -3.65
CA ALA A 21 -1.57 -15.48 -4.41
C ALA A 21 -2.22 -15.90 -5.74
N VAL A 22 -1.53 -16.75 -6.52
CA VAL A 22 -2.07 -17.28 -7.79
C VAL A 22 -3.36 -18.08 -7.54
N THR A 23 -3.37 -18.93 -6.52
CA THR A 23 -4.53 -19.77 -6.19
C THR A 23 -5.74 -18.91 -5.83
N VAL A 24 -5.56 -17.90 -4.97
CA VAL A 24 -6.63 -16.95 -4.59
C VAL A 24 -7.13 -16.18 -5.82
N ALA A 25 -6.25 -15.74 -6.71
CA ALA A 25 -6.63 -15.06 -7.94
C ALA A 25 -7.48 -15.95 -8.87
N VAL A 26 -7.08 -17.20 -9.07
CA VAL A 26 -7.83 -18.14 -9.91
C VAL A 26 -9.21 -18.44 -9.33
N ILE A 27 -9.31 -18.60 -8.01
CA ILE A 27 -10.59 -18.87 -7.33
C ILE A 27 -11.53 -17.66 -7.48
N ARG A 28 -11.04 -16.44 -7.20
CA ARG A 28 -11.87 -15.24 -7.24
C ARG A 28 -12.28 -14.85 -8.67
N TRP A 29 -11.39 -15.02 -9.65
CA TRP A 29 -11.68 -14.71 -11.06
C TRP A 29 -12.98 -15.36 -11.55
N ARG A 30 -13.23 -16.62 -11.17
CA ARG A 30 -14.38 -17.39 -11.64
C ARG A 30 -15.73 -16.85 -11.19
N SER A 31 -15.76 -15.96 -10.22
CA SER A 31 -16.99 -15.58 -9.50
C SER A 31 -17.38 -14.11 -9.68
N GLU A 32 -16.68 -13.35 -10.56
CA GLU A 32 -16.78 -11.90 -10.57
C GLU A 32 -17.25 -11.30 -11.90
N THR A 33 -17.97 -10.18 -11.78
CA THR A 33 -18.42 -9.35 -12.89
C THR A 33 -17.33 -8.38 -13.36
N PRO A 34 -17.36 -7.93 -14.63
CA PRO A 34 -16.43 -6.89 -15.11
C PRO A 34 -16.54 -5.61 -14.28
N GLY A 35 -15.42 -5.05 -13.85
CA GLY A 35 -15.39 -3.80 -13.08
C GLY A 35 -15.34 -2.55 -13.97
N ASN A 36 -15.52 -1.38 -13.35
CA ASN A 36 -15.56 -0.10 -14.06
C ASN A 36 -14.17 0.29 -14.61
N LEU A 37 -14.04 0.35 -15.94
CA LEU A 37 -12.76 0.65 -16.61
C LEU A 37 -12.26 2.08 -16.34
N ALA A 38 -13.15 3.07 -16.29
CA ALA A 38 -12.76 4.45 -16.03
C ALA A 38 -12.18 4.59 -14.61
N LEU A 39 -12.85 3.99 -13.63
CA LEU A 39 -12.35 3.92 -12.26
C LEU A 39 -11.02 3.17 -12.19
N PHE A 40 -10.90 2.05 -12.90
CA PHE A 40 -9.65 1.30 -13.01
C PHE A 40 -8.50 2.16 -13.50
N VAL A 41 -8.67 2.90 -14.60
CA VAL A 41 -7.63 3.76 -15.17
C VAL A 41 -7.22 4.86 -14.19
N VAL A 42 -8.18 5.56 -13.58
CA VAL A 42 -7.90 6.68 -12.67
C VAL A 42 -7.18 6.20 -11.42
N ILE A 43 -7.73 5.19 -10.73
CA ILE A 43 -7.16 4.66 -9.49
C ILE A 43 -5.79 4.01 -9.75
N THR A 44 -5.63 3.31 -10.88
CA THR A 44 -4.33 2.72 -11.24
C THR A 44 -3.28 3.78 -11.52
N GLY A 45 -3.60 4.82 -12.30
CA GLY A 45 -2.66 5.90 -12.59
C GLY A 45 -2.18 6.60 -11.32
N LEU A 46 -3.10 6.97 -10.43
CA LEU A 46 -2.76 7.64 -9.17
C LEU A 46 -2.04 6.70 -8.19
N GLY A 47 -2.46 5.43 -8.13
CA GLY A 47 -1.79 4.40 -7.35
C GLY A 47 -0.35 4.18 -7.81
N MET A 48 -0.09 4.11 -9.12
CA MET A 48 1.26 4.01 -9.68
C MET A 48 2.13 5.21 -9.29
N LEU A 49 1.59 6.43 -9.40
CA LEU A 49 2.31 7.65 -9.01
C LEU A 49 2.67 7.64 -7.53
N ALA A 50 1.70 7.31 -6.66
CA ALA A 50 1.89 7.25 -5.22
C ALA A 50 2.88 6.14 -4.82
N HIS A 51 2.78 4.95 -5.42
CA HIS A 51 3.62 3.80 -5.09
C HIS A 51 5.06 3.95 -5.58
N ALA A 52 5.24 4.56 -6.76
CA ALA A 52 6.56 4.88 -7.25
C ALA A 52 7.25 5.89 -6.31
N HIS A 53 6.51 6.78 -5.64
CA HIS A 53 7.05 7.88 -4.85
C HIS A 53 6.70 7.79 -3.36
N PRO A 54 7.25 6.80 -2.62
CA PRO A 54 7.01 6.72 -1.19
C PRO A 54 7.58 7.95 -0.47
N VAL A 55 6.94 8.34 0.63
CA VAL A 55 7.39 9.42 1.50
C VAL A 55 8.50 8.88 2.40
N LEU A 56 9.68 9.50 2.35
CA LEU A 56 10.78 9.13 3.24
C LEU A 56 10.51 9.70 4.64
N GLY A 57 10.37 8.80 5.60
CA GLY A 57 10.21 9.10 7.01
C GLY A 57 11.53 9.21 7.76
N PHE A 58 11.44 9.57 9.04
CA PHE A 58 12.55 9.48 9.97
C PHE A 58 13.07 8.04 10.06
N ARG A 59 14.40 7.87 10.18
CA ARG A 59 15.10 6.57 10.25
C ARG A 59 15.03 5.70 8.98
N HIS A 60 15.01 6.30 7.79
CA HIS A 60 15.03 5.59 6.49
C HIS A 60 13.81 4.68 6.23
N GLN A 61 12.72 4.90 6.97
CA GLN A 61 11.43 4.23 6.75
C GLN A 61 10.71 4.90 5.57
N ALA A 62 9.98 4.11 4.77
CA ALA A 62 9.25 4.62 3.61
C ALA A 62 7.75 4.44 3.85
N TYR A 63 7.00 5.54 3.90
CA TYR A 63 5.55 5.52 4.05
C TYR A 63 4.87 5.44 2.68
N GLN A 64 4.00 4.45 2.53
CA GLN A 64 3.33 4.14 1.27
C GLN A 64 1.98 4.85 1.19
N VAL A 65 1.96 5.98 0.48
CA VAL A 65 0.73 6.77 0.25
C VAL A 65 -0.25 6.06 -0.71
N THR A 66 0.15 4.91 -1.28
CA THR A 66 -0.67 4.10 -2.17
C THR A 66 -1.88 3.46 -1.49
N LEU A 67 -1.84 3.30 -0.16
CA LEU A 67 -2.79 2.48 0.59
C LEU A 67 -4.27 2.83 0.34
N PRO A 68 -4.70 4.10 0.28
CA PRO A 68 -6.11 4.44 0.03
C PRO A 68 -6.58 3.96 -1.34
N PHE A 69 -5.72 4.04 -2.35
CA PHE A 69 -6.00 3.51 -3.69
C PHE A 69 -6.13 1.99 -3.69
N ILE A 70 -5.35 1.28 -2.84
CA ILE A 70 -5.47 -0.18 -2.69
C ILE A 70 -6.81 -0.55 -2.06
N VAL A 71 -7.26 0.18 -1.04
CA VAL A 71 -8.56 -0.06 -0.41
C VAL A 71 -9.70 0.17 -1.39
N ILE A 72 -9.64 1.24 -2.20
CA ILE A 72 -10.63 1.51 -3.24
C ILE A 72 -10.60 0.41 -4.31
N ALA A 73 -9.42 0.02 -4.77
CA ALA A 73 -9.25 -1.08 -5.71
C ALA A 73 -9.83 -2.39 -5.14
N ALA A 74 -9.55 -2.72 -3.88
CA ALA A 74 -10.09 -3.91 -3.22
C ALA A 74 -11.62 -3.88 -3.10
N ALA A 75 -12.21 -2.70 -2.88
CA ALA A 75 -13.65 -2.53 -2.78
C ALA A 75 -14.38 -2.56 -4.13
N THR A 76 -13.72 -2.18 -5.23
CA THR A 76 -14.40 -1.83 -6.50
C THR A 76 -13.92 -2.57 -7.74
N PHE A 77 -12.69 -3.12 -7.74
CA PHE A 77 -12.13 -3.78 -8.91
C PHE A 77 -12.58 -5.24 -8.98
N SER A 78 -12.73 -5.72 -10.22
CA SER A 78 -12.71 -7.15 -10.45
C SER A 78 -11.31 -7.72 -10.20
N THR A 79 -11.20 -9.04 -10.06
CA THR A 79 -9.96 -9.76 -9.77
C THR A 79 -8.92 -9.55 -10.87
N PRO A 80 -9.25 -9.62 -12.18
CA PRO A 80 -8.33 -9.24 -13.24
C PRO A 80 -7.80 -7.81 -13.06
N GLN A 81 -8.67 -6.86 -12.73
CA GLN A 81 -8.31 -5.45 -12.52
C GLN A 81 -7.45 -5.29 -11.27
N LEU A 82 -7.76 -5.97 -10.17
CA LEU A 82 -6.97 -5.92 -8.94
C LEU A 82 -5.57 -6.51 -9.16
N VAL A 83 -5.46 -7.66 -9.84
CA VAL A 83 -4.17 -8.25 -10.23
C VAL A 83 -3.38 -7.28 -11.10
N ALA A 84 -4.01 -6.74 -12.16
CA ALA A 84 -3.36 -5.78 -13.05
C ALA A 84 -2.89 -4.53 -12.30
N PHE A 85 -3.73 -3.97 -11.43
CA PHE A 85 -3.41 -2.84 -10.58
C PHE A 85 -2.17 -3.10 -9.72
N ILE A 86 -2.15 -4.22 -8.97
CA ILE A 86 -1.01 -4.58 -8.12
C ILE A 86 0.27 -4.75 -8.94
N ILE A 87 0.20 -5.40 -10.11
CA ILE A 87 1.35 -5.55 -11.00
C ILE A 87 1.84 -4.17 -11.48
N LEU A 88 0.94 -3.29 -11.91
CA LEU A 88 1.28 -1.99 -12.48
C LEU A 88 1.90 -1.04 -11.45
N ILE A 89 1.38 -1.00 -10.21
CA ILE A 89 2.02 -0.19 -9.15
C ILE A 89 3.43 -0.70 -8.85
N HIS A 90 3.65 -2.01 -8.77
CA HIS A 90 4.97 -2.59 -8.52
C HIS A 90 5.91 -2.43 -9.72
N LEU A 91 5.38 -2.41 -10.94
CA LEU A 91 6.16 -2.10 -12.14
C LEU A 91 6.62 -0.64 -12.10
N ALA A 92 5.74 0.29 -11.72
CA ALA A 92 6.09 1.70 -11.56
C ALA A 92 7.18 1.90 -10.49
N GLU A 93 7.05 1.24 -9.34
CA GLU A 93 8.12 1.22 -8.33
C GLU A 93 9.41 0.63 -8.90
N GLN A 94 9.34 -0.49 -9.61
CA GLN A 94 10.51 -1.17 -10.14
C GLN A 94 11.28 -0.34 -11.17
N VAL A 95 10.57 0.39 -12.05
CA VAL A 95 11.16 1.33 -13.01
C VAL A 95 11.97 2.41 -12.28
N ARG A 96 11.45 2.91 -11.15
CA ARG A 96 12.04 4.02 -10.39
C ARG A 96 13.14 3.59 -9.41
N LEU A 97 12.91 2.53 -8.64
CA LEU A 97 13.76 2.13 -7.50
C LEU A 97 14.66 0.92 -7.79
N ARG A 98 14.45 0.21 -8.90
CA ARG A 98 15.29 -0.92 -9.36
C ARG A 98 15.55 -1.94 -8.24
N ARG A 99 14.48 -2.35 -7.54
CA ARG A 99 14.56 -3.34 -6.45
C ARG A 99 15.02 -4.70 -7.00
N ARG A 100 15.51 -5.57 -6.10
CA ARG A 100 15.84 -6.95 -6.46
C ARG A 100 14.55 -7.69 -6.85
N LEU A 101 14.55 -8.37 -7.99
CA LEU A 101 13.35 -8.97 -8.57
C LEU A 101 12.61 -9.93 -7.62
N TYR A 102 13.33 -10.75 -6.85
CA TYR A 102 12.68 -11.67 -5.91
C TYR A 102 11.94 -10.92 -4.78
N ILE A 103 12.43 -9.75 -4.37
CA ILE A 103 11.74 -8.89 -3.40
C ILE A 103 10.49 -8.31 -4.04
N GLN A 104 10.59 -7.86 -5.30
CA GLN A 104 9.46 -7.30 -6.03
C GLN A 104 8.35 -8.33 -6.28
N CYS A 105 8.70 -9.56 -6.65
CA CYS A 105 7.74 -10.65 -6.80
C CYS A 105 7.04 -10.96 -5.47
N PHE A 106 7.80 -11.07 -4.38
CA PHE A 106 7.23 -11.30 -3.06
C PHE A 106 6.27 -10.17 -2.67
N ASN A 107 6.71 -8.91 -2.77
CA ASN A 107 5.89 -7.74 -2.44
C ASN A 107 4.61 -7.69 -3.27
N ALA A 108 4.67 -7.97 -4.58
CA ALA A 108 3.49 -8.00 -5.42
C ALA A 108 2.49 -9.10 -5.00
N CYS A 109 2.97 -10.28 -4.65
CA CYS A 109 2.12 -11.38 -4.18
C CYS A 109 1.52 -11.08 -2.80
N ASP A 110 2.31 -10.52 -1.90
CA ASP A 110 1.89 -10.08 -0.56
C ASP A 110 0.82 -8.98 -0.66
N TYR A 111 1.06 -7.94 -1.46
CA TYR A 111 0.08 -6.88 -1.70
C TYR A 111 -1.21 -7.42 -2.31
N TYR A 112 -1.12 -8.37 -3.25
CA TYR A 112 -2.31 -9.00 -3.81
C TYR A 112 -3.10 -9.78 -2.77
N LEU A 113 -2.44 -10.62 -1.96
CA LEU A 113 -3.10 -11.38 -0.89
C LEU A 113 -3.75 -10.46 0.14
N SER A 114 -3.03 -9.41 0.53
CA SER A 114 -3.51 -8.38 1.46
C SER A 114 -4.71 -7.61 0.89
N ALA A 115 -4.68 -7.26 -0.40
CA ALA A 115 -5.80 -6.60 -1.06
C ALA A 115 -7.00 -7.53 -1.26
N ALA A 116 -6.79 -8.81 -1.56
CA ALA A 116 -7.85 -9.80 -1.67
C ALA A 116 -8.53 -10.06 -0.32
N ALA A 117 -7.76 -10.09 0.78
CA ALA A 117 -8.31 -10.15 2.14
C ALA A 117 -9.11 -8.89 2.48
N ALA A 118 -8.58 -7.71 2.14
CA ALA A 118 -9.30 -6.45 2.31
C ALA A 118 -10.62 -6.43 1.52
N ALA A 119 -10.63 -6.93 0.29
CA ALA A 119 -11.83 -7.05 -0.53
C ALA A 119 -12.88 -7.95 0.14
N ALA A 120 -12.47 -9.10 0.66
CA ALA A 120 -13.36 -10.01 1.39
C ALA A 120 -13.92 -9.38 2.67
N VAL A 121 -13.09 -8.67 3.43
CA VAL A 121 -13.51 -7.95 4.64
C VAL A 121 -14.47 -6.82 4.29
N TYR A 122 -14.20 -6.04 3.25
CA TYR A 122 -15.09 -4.99 2.78
C TYR A 122 -16.47 -5.55 2.41
N GLN A 123 -16.49 -6.57 1.53
CA GLN A 123 -17.72 -7.24 1.09
C GLN A 123 -18.51 -7.81 2.25
N ARG A 124 -17.83 -8.37 3.27
CA ARG A 124 -18.50 -8.90 4.45
C ARG A 124 -19.03 -7.80 5.35
N ALA A 125 -18.27 -6.71 5.52
CA ALA A 125 -18.67 -5.58 6.34
C ALA A 125 -19.89 -4.85 5.77
N THR A 126 -19.96 -4.64 4.44
CA THR A 126 -21.14 -4.01 3.81
C THR A 126 -22.42 -4.85 3.91
N GLN A 127 -22.32 -6.15 4.17
CA GLN A 127 -23.47 -7.02 4.45
C GLN A 127 -23.91 -6.97 5.93
N LEU A 128 -23.02 -6.59 6.83
CA LEU A 128 -23.25 -6.64 8.29
C LEU A 128 -23.57 -5.28 8.89
N LEU A 129 -23.11 -4.21 8.25
CA LEU A 129 -23.26 -2.83 8.71
C LEU A 129 -24.48 -2.18 8.05
N PRO A 130 -25.00 -1.07 8.62
CA PRO A 130 -26.06 -0.29 7.99
C PRO A 130 -25.68 0.18 6.58
N ASP A 131 -26.64 0.20 5.66
CA ASP A 131 -26.46 0.73 4.30
C ASP A 131 -26.53 2.26 4.30
N ASP A 132 -25.60 2.88 5.02
CA ASP A 132 -25.45 4.33 5.14
C ASP A 132 -23.97 4.73 5.06
N ALA A 133 -23.72 6.05 5.02
CA ALA A 133 -22.37 6.59 4.90
C ALA A 133 -21.42 6.09 6.02
N LEU A 134 -21.92 5.92 7.25
CA LEU A 134 -21.11 5.45 8.37
C LEU A 134 -20.76 3.96 8.21
N GLY A 135 -21.69 3.14 7.72
CA GLY A 135 -21.46 1.75 7.40
C GLY A 135 -20.40 1.56 6.31
N TYR A 136 -20.48 2.32 5.21
CA TYR A 136 -19.46 2.31 4.16
C TYR A 136 -18.09 2.79 4.65
N LEU A 137 -18.04 3.84 5.49
CA LEU A 137 -16.81 4.29 6.14
C LEU A 137 -16.20 3.19 6.99
N ALA A 138 -16.99 2.58 7.90
CA ALA A 138 -16.52 1.51 8.76
C ALA A 138 -16.08 0.25 7.99
N ALA A 139 -16.74 -0.08 6.88
CA ALA A 139 -16.35 -1.16 5.99
C ALA A 139 -14.98 -0.89 5.33
N ALA A 140 -14.78 0.31 4.78
CA ALA A 140 -13.51 0.71 4.16
C ALA A 140 -12.35 0.69 5.16
N LEU A 141 -12.59 1.15 6.39
CA LEU A 141 -11.61 1.14 7.47
C LEU A 141 -11.23 -0.28 7.90
N SER A 142 -12.23 -1.15 8.04
CA SER A 142 -12.01 -2.57 8.35
C SER A 142 -11.17 -3.26 7.27
N ALA A 143 -11.47 -2.98 6.00
CA ALA A 143 -10.70 -3.48 4.86
C ALA A 143 -9.25 -2.99 4.88
N GLY A 144 -9.04 -1.70 5.15
CA GLY A 144 -7.71 -1.12 5.26
C GLY A 144 -6.90 -1.71 6.42
N CYS A 145 -7.50 -1.92 7.59
CA CYS A 145 -6.88 -2.63 8.71
C CYS A 145 -6.49 -4.06 8.34
N ALA A 146 -7.36 -4.80 7.65
CA ALA A 146 -7.08 -6.14 7.17
C ALA A 146 -5.87 -6.16 6.22
N PHE A 147 -5.80 -5.20 5.29
CA PHE A 147 -4.66 -5.03 4.40
C PHE A 147 -3.35 -4.82 5.19
N VAL A 148 -3.31 -3.82 6.09
CA VAL A 148 -2.10 -3.46 6.85
C VAL A 148 -1.59 -4.63 7.67
N LEU A 149 -2.50 -5.29 8.40
CA LEU A 149 -2.13 -6.37 9.31
C LEU A 149 -1.61 -7.60 8.55
N LEU A 150 -2.30 -8.00 7.47
CA LEU A 150 -1.87 -9.14 6.68
C LEU A 150 -0.55 -8.85 5.97
N ASN A 151 -0.39 -7.64 5.40
CA ASN A 151 0.84 -7.25 4.72
C ASN A 151 2.04 -7.26 5.66
N ARG A 152 1.91 -6.62 6.84
CA ARG A 152 2.98 -6.62 7.84
C ARG A 152 3.28 -8.02 8.37
N GLY A 153 2.26 -8.85 8.54
CA GLY A 153 2.43 -10.25 8.93
C GLY A 153 3.24 -11.05 7.91
N LEU A 154 2.85 -10.99 6.64
CA LEU A 154 3.55 -11.69 5.56
C LEU A 154 4.99 -11.20 5.41
N LEU A 155 5.20 -9.88 5.42
CA LEU A 155 6.52 -9.27 5.35
C LEU A 155 7.40 -9.64 6.56
N ALA A 156 6.84 -9.64 7.77
CA ALA A 156 7.57 -10.04 8.97
C ALA A 156 8.02 -11.51 8.89
N GLY A 157 7.16 -12.41 8.40
CA GLY A 157 7.52 -13.80 8.14
C GLY A 157 8.68 -13.91 7.14
N ALA A 158 8.62 -13.16 6.03
CA ALA A 158 9.71 -13.16 5.04
C ALA A 158 11.04 -12.67 5.63
N LEU A 159 11.02 -11.60 6.44
CA LEU A 159 12.22 -11.11 7.13
C LEU A 159 12.76 -12.11 8.15
N TRP A 160 11.87 -12.81 8.86
CA TRP A 160 12.27 -13.81 9.83
C TRP A 160 12.97 -14.99 9.16
N PHE A 161 12.39 -15.57 8.11
CA PHE A 161 13.01 -16.70 7.40
C PHE A 161 14.26 -16.30 6.59
N ALA A 162 14.30 -15.09 6.03
CA ALA A 162 15.42 -14.63 5.21
C ALA A 162 16.60 -14.09 6.02
N ARG A 163 16.36 -13.51 7.19
CA ARG A 163 17.38 -12.77 7.95
C ARG A 163 17.44 -13.10 9.44
N GLY A 164 16.59 -14.02 9.93
CA GLY A 164 16.50 -14.33 11.35
C GLY A 164 15.91 -13.20 12.20
N LEU A 165 15.33 -12.17 11.57
CA LEU A 165 14.75 -11.03 12.27
C LEU A 165 13.36 -11.38 12.80
N SER A 166 13.22 -11.54 14.11
CA SER A 166 11.92 -11.79 14.73
C SER A 166 10.94 -10.64 14.44
N PRO A 167 9.61 -10.87 14.49
CA PRO A 167 8.62 -9.81 14.27
C PRO A 167 8.85 -8.56 15.13
N ARG A 168 9.26 -8.74 16.39
CA ARG A 168 9.61 -7.65 17.31
C ARG A 168 10.90 -6.93 16.90
N ALA A 169 11.93 -7.68 16.50
CA ALA A 169 13.21 -7.12 16.07
C ALA A 169 13.15 -6.41 14.71
N SER A 170 12.18 -6.78 13.85
CA SER A 170 11.99 -6.13 12.55
C SER A 170 11.53 -4.67 12.66
N GLY A 171 10.94 -4.29 13.81
CA GLY A 171 10.34 -2.98 14.02
C GLY A 171 9.03 -2.77 13.26
N LEU A 172 8.57 -3.73 12.45
CA LEU A 172 7.36 -3.60 11.62
C LEU A 172 6.07 -3.44 12.41
N PHE A 173 6.06 -3.70 13.72
CA PHE A 173 4.87 -3.53 14.57
C PHE A 173 5.02 -2.41 15.59
N GLN A 174 5.98 -1.50 15.39
CA GLN A 174 6.08 -0.28 16.19
C GLN A 174 4.82 0.58 16.03
N SER A 175 4.35 1.15 17.14
CA SER A 175 3.15 1.98 17.23
C SER A 175 3.20 3.14 16.25
N GLU A 176 4.35 3.76 16.07
CA GLU A 176 4.53 4.93 15.21
C GLU A 176 4.31 4.55 13.74
N LEU A 177 4.83 3.40 13.33
CA LEU A 177 4.66 2.90 11.97
C LEU A 177 3.23 2.44 11.74
N LEU A 178 2.60 1.79 12.72
CA LEU A 178 1.19 1.39 12.61
C LEU A 178 0.30 2.63 12.52
N ALA A 179 0.55 3.64 13.35
CA ALA A 179 -0.18 4.90 13.31
C ALA A 179 -0.06 5.59 11.95
N ALA A 180 1.14 5.61 11.33
CA ALA A 180 1.32 6.20 10.01
C ALA A 180 0.50 5.47 8.93
N ASP A 181 0.52 4.13 8.93
CA ASP A 181 -0.30 3.34 8.00
C ASP A 181 -1.80 3.58 8.24
N LEU A 182 -2.23 3.64 9.50
CA LEU A 182 -3.62 3.87 9.87
C LEU A 182 -4.10 5.28 9.50
N VAL A 183 -3.29 6.31 9.68
CA VAL A 183 -3.62 7.69 9.26
C VAL A 183 -3.82 7.75 7.74
N ILE A 184 -2.93 7.11 6.98
CA ILE A 184 -3.08 7.03 5.52
C ILE A 184 -4.34 6.23 5.18
N THR A 185 -4.56 5.09 5.83
CA THR A 185 -5.75 4.24 5.66
C THR A 185 -7.05 4.98 5.95
N TRP A 186 -7.06 5.89 6.92
CA TRP A 186 -8.26 6.63 7.33
C TRP A 186 -8.83 7.50 6.21
N ILE A 187 -7.98 7.91 5.26
CA ILE A 187 -8.40 8.69 4.09
C ILE A 187 -9.17 7.82 3.08
N ALA A 188 -8.97 6.50 3.09
CA ALA A 188 -9.60 5.58 2.16
C ALA A 188 -11.13 5.58 2.26
N GLY A 189 -11.70 5.72 3.47
CA GLY A 189 -13.14 5.70 3.68
C GLY A 189 -13.87 6.85 2.97
N PRO A 190 -13.61 8.13 3.34
CA PRO A 190 -14.26 9.27 2.70
C PRO A 190 -13.97 9.33 1.19
N MET A 191 -12.75 8.94 0.80
CA MET A 191 -12.36 8.88 -0.61
C MET A 191 -13.18 7.84 -1.38
N LEU A 192 -13.36 6.64 -0.85
CA LEU A 192 -14.21 5.60 -1.44
C LEU A 192 -15.66 6.07 -1.51
N LEU A 193 -16.21 6.63 -0.43
CA LEU A 193 -17.60 7.08 -0.37
C LEU A 193 -17.89 8.11 -1.47
N LEU A 194 -17.08 9.16 -1.59
CA LEU A 194 -17.24 10.18 -2.65
C LEU A 194 -17.01 9.61 -4.05
N THR A 195 -16.14 8.60 -4.19
CA THR A 195 -15.92 7.92 -5.47
C THR A 195 -17.15 7.13 -5.91
N LEU A 196 -17.82 6.47 -4.96
CA LEU A 196 -19.04 5.69 -5.23
C LEU A 196 -20.24 6.59 -5.51
N GLN A 197 -20.35 7.74 -4.84
CA GLN A 197 -21.48 8.67 -4.99
C GLN A 197 -21.38 9.53 -6.25
N ASP A 198 -20.22 10.13 -6.50
CA ASP A 198 -20.05 11.19 -7.51
C ASP A 198 -19.16 10.74 -8.69
N GLY A 199 -18.65 9.51 -8.63
CA GLY A 199 -17.87 8.89 -9.71
C GLY A 199 -16.35 9.02 -9.56
N PRO A 200 -15.58 8.47 -10.53
CA PRO A 200 -14.13 8.24 -10.39
C PRO A 200 -13.29 9.52 -10.30
N TRP A 201 -13.82 10.67 -10.69
CA TRP A 201 -13.07 11.92 -10.74
C TRP A 201 -12.88 12.58 -9.37
N THR A 202 -13.75 12.29 -8.39
CA THR A 202 -13.61 12.84 -7.03
C THR A 202 -12.34 12.38 -6.35
N VAL A 203 -11.84 11.21 -6.74
CA VAL A 203 -10.51 10.68 -6.38
C VAL A 203 -9.41 11.70 -6.62
N LEU A 204 -9.46 12.50 -7.70
CA LEU A 204 -8.42 13.51 -7.99
C LEU A 204 -8.39 14.61 -6.93
N VAL A 205 -9.56 15.00 -6.42
CA VAL A 205 -9.71 16.03 -5.39
C VAL A 205 -9.25 15.48 -4.04
N THR A 206 -9.71 14.29 -3.67
CA THR A 206 -9.38 13.66 -2.38
C THR A 206 -7.94 13.16 -2.31
N ALA A 207 -7.34 12.77 -3.45
CA ALA A 207 -5.94 12.35 -3.53
C ALA A 207 -4.95 13.53 -3.57
N GLY A 208 -5.39 14.73 -3.94
CA GLY A 208 -4.53 15.91 -4.05
C GLY A 208 -3.64 16.14 -2.82
N PRO A 209 -4.20 16.21 -1.60
CA PRO A 209 -3.41 16.38 -0.37
C PRO A 209 -2.39 15.26 -0.15
N LEU A 210 -2.75 14.01 -0.47
CA LEU A 210 -1.87 12.84 -0.34
C LEU A 210 -0.67 12.91 -1.28
N LEU A 211 -0.90 13.27 -2.54
CA LEU A 211 0.15 13.38 -3.55
C LEU A 211 1.07 14.58 -3.29
N LEU A 212 0.52 15.65 -2.71
CA LEU A 212 1.28 16.85 -2.31
C LEU A 212 2.00 16.70 -0.97
N ALA A 213 1.61 15.73 -0.13
CA ALA A 213 2.25 15.50 1.16
C ALA A 213 3.75 15.22 1.01
N ARG A 214 4.15 14.44 0.00
CA ARG A 214 5.56 14.12 -0.26
C ARG A 214 6.41 15.37 -0.52
N PRO A 215 6.15 16.18 -1.57
CA PRO A 215 6.96 17.36 -1.84
C PRO A 215 6.91 18.37 -0.69
N ALA A 216 5.75 18.55 -0.03
CA ALA A 216 5.62 19.44 1.12
C ALA A 216 6.51 19.01 2.29
N LEU A 217 6.41 17.75 2.72
CA LEU A 217 7.22 17.22 3.82
C LEU A 217 8.71 17.19 3.47
N SER A 218 9.05 16.83 2.23
CA SER A 218 10.44 16.82 1.77
C SER A 218 11.05 18.23 1.81
N ALA A 219 10.30 19.26 1.38
CA ALA A 219 10.76 20.65 1.43
C ALA A 219 10.92 21.16 2.87
N LEU A 220 10.00 20.80 3.78
CA LEU A 220 10.09 21.17 5.19
C LEU A 220 11.27 20.50 5.91
N LEU A 221 11.50 19.22 5.64
CA LEU A 221 12.62 18.48 6.23
C LEU A 221 13.97 18.96 5.70
N ALA A 222 14.07 19.28 4.40
CA ALA A 222 15.26 19.86 3.81
C ALA A 222 15.63 21.20 4.48
N ARG A 223 14.64 22.06 4.75
CA ARG A 223 14.87 23.35 5.44
C ARG A 223 15.38 23.20 6.87
N ARG A 224 14.99 22.14 7.59
CA ARG A 224 15.48 21.88 8.96
C ARG A 224 16.90 21.32 9.02
N GLN A 225 17.41 20.75 7.93
CA GLN A 225 18.76 20.19 7.85
C GLN A 225 19.82 21.21 7.43
N THR A 226 19.41 22.38 6.90
CA THR A 226 20.33 23.49 6.64
C THR A 226 20.68 24.18 7.96
N PRO A 227 21.94 24.16 8.43
CA PRO A 227 22.33 24.94 9.59
C PRO A 227 22.06 26.41 9.30
N GLU A 228 21.48 27.15 10.25
CA GLU A 228 21.52 28.61 10.17
C GLU A 228 22.99 29.03 10.05
N ARG A 229 23.32 29.64 8.91
CA ARG A 229 24.65 30.19 8.66
C ARG A 229 24.86 31.27 9.74
N PRO A 230 25.88 31.18 10.61
CA PRO A 230 26.09 32.19 11.64
C PRO A 230 26.20 33.55 10.95
N ALA A 231 25.42 34.53 11.43
CA ALA A 231 25.42 35.91 10.95
C ALA A 231 26.70 36.68 11.31
N ALA A 232 27.86 36.05 11.21
CA ALA A 232 29.17 36.59 11.57
C ALA A 232 30.16 36.40 10.41
N ALA A 233 29.88 37.06 9.28
CA ALA A 233 30.88 37.31 8.23
C ALA A 233 30.49 38.55 7.39
N ARG A 234 30.00 39.59 8.06
CA ARG A 234 29.85 40.94 7.51
C ARG A 234 30.38 41.96 8.52
N ALA A 235 31.65 41.84 8.86
CA ALA A 235 32.45 42.89 9.48
C ALA A 235 33.93 42.48 9.45
N ALA A 236 34.59 42.76 8.34
CA ALA A 236 36.04 43.02 8.22
C ALA A 236 36.29 43.57 6.81
#